data_AF-A0A444Y132-F1
#
_entry.id   AF-A0A444Y132-F1
#
_cell.length_a   1.000
_cell.length_b   1.000
_cell.length_c   1.000
_cell.angle_alpha   90.00
_cell.angle_beta   90.00
_cell.angle_gamma   90.00
#
_symmetry.space_group_name_H-M   'P 1'
#
loop_
_entity.id
_entity.type
_entity.pdbx_description
1 polymer ?
#
loop_
_entity_poly.entity_id
_entity_poly.type
_entity_poly.pdbx_seq_one_letter_code
_entity_poly.pdbx_strand_id
1 'polypeptide(L)'
;MATERGFGDLQPSIWKYEYIQSLRSEYKEESYIKKREVLKEEVRMMLCEVENHVHQLELIDILQRLGVAYHFKDEIKSILDNIYNMEIFNTKKILYATALQFRLLRQHGYDISAGQWQVLGTI
;
A
#
# COMPACT_ATOMS: atom_id res chain seq x y z
N MET A 1 40.59 -0.78 41.24
CA MET A 1 39.36 -1.59 41.07
C MET A 1 38.73 -1.18 39.75
N ALA A 2 38.87 -1.99 38.71
CA ALA A 2 38.20 -1.79 37.43
C ALA A 2 37.02 -2.76 37.37
N THR A 3 35.82 -2.23 37.22
CA THR A 3 34.57 -2.98 37.16
C THR A 3 34.49 -3.68 35.80
N GLU A 4 34.60 -5.01 35.81
CA GLU A 4 34.32 -5.85 34.65
C GLU A 4 32.85 -5.72 34.27
N ARG A 5 32.56 -5.19 33.07
CA ARG A 5 31.22 -5.21 32.50
C ARG A 5 30.96 -6.61 31.95
N GLY A 6 29.99 -7.31 32.54
CA GLY A 6 29.48 -8.56 31.99
C GLY A 6 28.93 -8.34 30.59
N PHE A 7 29.66 -8.82 29.58
CA PHE A 7 29.17 -8.93 28.21
C PHE A 7 28.19 -10.12 28.19
N GLY A 8 26.90 -9.84 28.30
CA GLY A 8 25.87 -10.88 28.19
C GLY A 8 25.98 -11.60 26.86
N ASP A 9 25.78 -12.93 26.89
CA ASP A 9 25.94 -13.83 25.74
C ASP A 9 24.97 -13.45 24.60
N LEU A 10 25.43 -12.59 23.68
CA LEU A 10 24.71 -12.27 22.47
C LEU A 10 24.76 -13.45 21.51
N GLN A 11 23.60 -13.94 21.12
CA GLN A 11 23.51 -14.98 20.10
C GLN A 11 24.07 -14.44 18.77
N PRO A 12 24.93 -15.21 18.09
CA PRO A 12 25.49 -14.79 16.82
C PRO A 12 24.41 -14.65 15.74
N SER A 13 24.74 -13.90 14.69
CA SER A 13 23.87 -13.73 13.53
C SER A 13 23.46 -15.08 12.94
N ILE A 14 22.16 -15.25 12.67
CA ILE A 14 21.60 -16.41 11.96
C ILE A 14 22.26 -16.56 10.58
N TRP A 15 22.59 -15.42 9.96
CA TRP A 15 23.21 -15.38 8.64
C TRP A 15 24.71 -15.21 8.79
N LYS A 16 25.46 -16.22 8.31
CA LYS A 16 26.92 -16.14 8.19
C LYS A 16 27.29 -15.09 7.14
N TYR A 17 28.38 -14.37 7.38
CA TYR A 17 28.87 -13.34 6.47
C TYR A 17 29.14 -13.87 5.05
N GLU A 18 29.77 -15.04 4.95
CA GLU A 18 30.04 -15.72 3.67
C GLU A 18 28.76 -16.04 2.89
N TYR A 19 27.70 -16.44 3.60
CA TYR A 19 26.40 -16.69 2.98
C TYR A 19 25.83 -15.41 2.38
N ILE A 20 25.87 -14.30 3.13
CA ILE A 20 25.40 -12.99 2.63
C ILE A 20 26.19 -12.55 1.39
N GLN A 21 27.51 -12.73 1.38
CA GLN A 21 28.35 -12.42 0.22
C GLN A 21 28.05 -13.29 -1.00
N SER A 22 27.63 -14.54 -0.78
CA SER A 22 27.30 -15.47 -1.86
C SER A 22 25.97 -15.16 -2.55
N LEU A 23 25.10 -14.34 -1.94
CA LEU A 23 23.78 -14.04 -2.47
C LEU A 23 23.88 -13.37 -3.85
N ARG A 24 23.32 -14.05 -4.85
CA ARG A 24 23.12 -13.52 -6.20
C ARG A 24 21.64 -13.53 -6.53
N SER A 25 21.21 -12.52 -7.27
CA SER A 25 19.84 -12.44 -7.78
C SER A 25 19.87 -12.76 -9.26
N GLU A 26 19.07 -13.75 -9.66
CA GLU A 26 18.83 -14.12 -11.06
C GLU A 26 17.97 -13.08 -11.78
N TYR A 27 17.27 -12.22 -11.04
CA TYR A 27 16.34 -11.20 -11.55
C TYR A 27 17.02 -9.88 -11.97
N LYS A 28 18.34 -9.91 -12.21
CA LYS A 28 19.10 -8.74 -12.67
C LYS A 28 19.15 -8.61 -14.19
N GLU A 29 18.66 -9.60 -14.92
CA GLU A 29 18.68 -9.60 -16.39
C GLU A 29 17.78 -8.50 -16.97
N GLU A 30 18.21 -7.93 -18.10
CA GLU A 30 17.50 -6.86 -18.81
C GLU A 30 16.10 -7.30 -19.28
N SER A 31 15.91 -8.60 -19.52
CA SER A 31 14.63 -9.23 -19.86
C SER A 31 13.57 -8.99 -18.77
N TYR A 32 13.92 -9.20 -17.50
CA TYR A 32 13.03 -9.00 -16.36
C TYR A 32 12.74 -7.52 -16.11
N ILE A 33 13.73 -6.65 -16.33
CA ILE A 33 13.56 -5.19 -16.26
C ILE A 33 12.51 -4.75 -17.29
N LYS A 34 12.65 -5.15 -18.55
CA LYS A 34 11.70 -4.81 -19.62
C LYS A 34 10.29 -5.31 -19.30
N LYS A 35 10.17 -6.59 -18.89
CA LYS A 35 8.86 -7.17 -18.53
C LYS A 35 8.20 -6.45 -17.36
N ARG A 36 8.98 -6.04 -16.35
CA ARG A 36 8.48 -5.24 -15.22
C ARG A 36 7.96 -3.89 -15.67
N GLU A 37 8.67 -3.17 -16.54
CA GLU A 37 8.19 -1.86 -17.01
C GLU A 37 6.91 -1.98 -17.84
N VAL A 38 6.78 -3.02 -18.67
CA VAL A 38 5.54 -3.31 -19.41
C VAL A 38 4.37 -3.56 -18.44
N LEU A 39 4.55 -4.45 -17.46
CA LEU A 39 3.51 -4.73 -16.46
C LEU A 39 3.16 -3.49 -15.63
N LYS A 40 4.14 -2.63 -15.34
CA LYS A 40 3.92 -1.37 -14.63
C LYS A 40 3.05 -0.42 -15.47
N GLU A 41 3.25 -0.36 -16.78
CA GLU A 41 2.39 0.42 -17.68
C GLU A 41 0.96 -0.12 -17.70
N GLU A 42 0.80 -1.43 -17.85
CA GLU A 42 -0.53 -2.08 -17.87
C GLU A 42 -1.31 -1.82 -16.59
N VAL A 43 -0.66 -1.91 -15.42
CA VAL A 43 -1.29 -1.59 -14.14
C VAL A 43 -1.67 -0.11 -14.04
N ARG A 44 -0.85 0.79 -14.60
CA ARG A 44 -1.19 2.21 -14.64
C ARG A 44 -2.43 2.48 -15.48
N MET A 45 -2.53 1.83 -16.64
CA MET A 45 -3.71 1.91 -17.50
C MET A 45 -4.95 1.39 -16.76
N MET A 46 -4.85 0.25 -16.07
CA MET A 46 -5.95 -0.28 -15.25
C MET A 46 -6.39 0.71 -14.15
N LEU A 47 -5.48 1.44 -13.52
CA LEU A 47 -5.84 2.46 -12.52
C LEU A 47 -6.63 3.63 -13.14
N CYS A 48 -6.28 4.02 -14.37
CA CYS A 48 -6.90 5.15 -15.07
C CYS A 48 -8.22 4.80 -15.77
N GLU A 49 -8.37 3.59 -16.30
CA GLU A 49 -9.52 3.19 -17.13
C GLU A 49 -10.72 2.68 -16.32
N VAL A 50 -10.54 2.30 -15.05
CA VAL A 50 -11.63 1.78 -14.23
C VAL A 50 -12.59 2.92 -13.85
N GLU A 51 -13.76 2.94 -14.48
CA GLU A 51 -14.80 3.97 -14.25
C GLU A 51 -15.47 3.86 -12.87
N ASN A 52 -15.47 2.67 -12.27
CA ASN A 52 -16.09 2.43 -10.97
C ASN A 52 -15.10 2.66 -9.83
N HIS A 53 -15.32 3.74 -9.06
CA HIS A 53 -14.53 4.11 -7.89
C HIS A 53 -14.31 2.98 -6.88
N VAL A 54 -15.28 2.08 -6.68
CA VAL A 54 -15.11 0.94 -5.76
C VAL A 54 -14.04 -0.02 -6.30
N HIS A 55 -14.09 -0.34 -7.59
CA HIS A 55 -13.08 -1.19 -8.22
C HIS A 55 -11.69 -0.52 -8.26
N GLN A 56 -11.63 0.81 -8.40
CA GLN A 56 -10.36 1.53 -8.26
C GLN A 56 -9.80 1.39 -6.84
N LEU A 57 -10.62 1.56 -5.81
CA LEU A 57 -10.21 1.38 -4.42
C LEU A 57 -9.76 -0.06 -4.14
N GLU A 58 -10.42 -1.07 -4.72
CA GLU A 58 -10.01 -2.47 -4.62
C GLU A 58 -8.65 -2.71 -5.27
N LEU A 59 -8.41 -2.14 -6.45
CA LEU A 59 -7.11 -2.25 -7.12
C LEU A 59 -6.01 -1.60 -6.29
N ILE A 60 -6.27 -0.42 -5.70
CA ILE A 60 -5.33 0.24 -4.79
C ILE A 60 -5.02 -0.65 -3.58
N ASP A 61 -6.05 -1.26 -2.96
CA ASP A 61 -5.86 -2.16 -1.83
C ASP A 61 -5.01 -3.38 -2.19
N ILE A 62 -5.26 -3.99 -3.36
CA ILE A 62 -4.48 -5.12 -3.87
C ILE A 62 -3.02 -4.71 -4.05
N LEU A 63 -2.74 -3.55 -4.68
CA LEU A 63 -1.38 -3.07 -4.89
C LEU A 63 -0.64 -2.79 -3.58
N GLN A 64 -1.34 -2.29 -2.55
CA GLN A 64 -0.77 -2.07 -1.23
C GLN A 64 -0.43 -3.40 -0.54
N ARG A 65 -1.34 -4.38 -0.60
CA ARG A 65 -1.13 -5.71 0.01
C ARG A 65 -0.03 -6.51 -0.68
N LEU A 66 0.16 -6.32 -1.98
CA LEU A 66 1.27 -6.88 -2.75
C LEU A 66 2.60 -6.17 -2.50
N GLY A 67 2.60 -5.02 -1.79
CA GLY A 67 3.81 -4.26 -1.51
C GLY A 67 4.37 -3.51 -2.72
N VAL A 68 3.60 -3.35 -3.80
CA VAL A 68 4.02 -2.70 -5.05
C VAL A 68 3.41 -1.32 -5.27
N ALA A 69 2.52 -0.87 -4.37
CA ALA A 69 1.87 0.44 -4.44
C ALA A 69 2.85 1.63 -4.52
N TYR A 70 4.09 1.48 -4.06
CA TYR A 70 5.10 2.54 -4.13
C TYR A 70 5.48 2.94 -5.56
N HIS A 71 5.16 2.11 -6.56
CA HIS A 71 5.37 2.41 -7.97
C HIS A 71 4.30 3.32 -8.59
N PHE A 72 3.17 3.52 -7.90
CA PHE A 72 1.96 4.18 -8.42
C PHE A 72 1.48 5.31 -7.49
N LYS A 73 2.41 5.96 -6.78
CA LYS A 73 2.05 6.92 -5.72
C LYS A 73 1.22 8.09 -6.24
N ASP A 74 1.56 8.58 -7.43
CA ASP A 74 0.91 9.76 -8.01
C ASP A 74 -0.49 9.42 -8.51
N GLU A 75 -0.66 8.26 -9.14
CA GLU A 75 -1.95 7.73 -9.61
C GLU A 75 -2.88 7.45 -8.43
N ILE A 76 -2.37 6.77 -7.38
CA ILE A 76 -3.13 6.48 -6.16
C ILE A 76 -3.59 7.79 -5.50
N LYS A 77 -2.69 8.77 -5.38
CA LYS A 77 -3.02 10.07 -4.79
C LYS A 77 -4.10 10.79 -5.59
N SER A 78 -3.96 10.85 -6.91
CA SER A 78 -4.94 11.48 -7.80
C SER A 78 -6.34 10.85 -7.67
N ILE A 79 -6.42 9.52 -7.62
CA ILE A 79 -7.67 8.79 -7.42
C ILE A 79 -8.29 9.12 -6.06
N LEU A 80 -7.49 9.09 -4.99
CA LEU A 80 -7.99 9.37 -3.64
C LEU A 80 -8.41 10.84 -3.47
N ASP A 81 -7.69 11.78 -4.07
CA ASP A 81 -8.06 13.20 -4.13
C ASP A 81 -9.43 13.37 -4.82
N ASN A 82 -9.65 12.71 -5.96
CA ASN A 82 -10.92 12.76 -6.67
C ASN A 82 -12.07 12.19 -5.83
N ILE A 83 -11.86 11.04 -5.19
CA ILE A 83 -12.87 10.38 -4.34
C ILE A 83 -13.20 11.23 -3.11
N TYR A 84 -12.20 11.86 -2.49
CA TYR A 84 -12.37 12.75 -1.35
C TYR A 84 -13.17 14.00 -1.73
N ASN A 85 -12.82 14.64 -2.85
CA ASN A 85 -13.45 15.89 -3.29
C ASN A 85 -14.88 15.70 -3.82
N MET A 86 -15.19 14.55 -4.42
CA MET A 86 -16.56 14.28 -4.89
C MET A 86 -17.55 13.96 -3.76
N GLU A 87 -17.10 13.97 -2.48
CA GLU A 87 -17.90 13.58 -1.31
C GLU A 87 -18.70 12.29 -1.56
N ILE A 88 -18.10 11.30 -2.24
CA ILE A 88 -18.72 10.00 -2.54
C ILE A 88 -18.74 9.16 -1.26
N PHE A 89 -19.24 9.71 -0.16
CA PHE A 89 -19.73 8.98 1.00
C PHE A 89 -21.15 8.47 0.75
N ASN A 90 -21.74 8.81 -0.40
CA ASN A 90 -23.08 8.42 -0.79
C ASN A 90 -23.18 6.96 -1.29
N THR A 91 -22.16 6.12 -1.05
CA THR A 91 -22.25 4.66 -1.06
C THR A 91 -23.05 4.13 0.15
N LYS A 92 -24.10 4.86 0.57
CA LYS A 92 -24.97 4.63 1.74
C LYS A 92 -25.63 3.23 1.80
N LYS A 93 -25.37 2.36 0.83
CA LYS A 93 -25.94 1.01 0.72
C LYS A 93 -24.90 -0.12 0.78
N ILE A 94 -23.59 0.16 0.81
CA ILE A 94 -22.56 -0.90 0.76
C ILE A 94 -21.49 -0.68 1.83
N LEU A 95 -21.68 -1.32 2.99
CA LEU A 95 -20.75 -1.29 4.13
C LEU A 95 -19.28 -1.54 3.73
N TYR A 96 -19.05 -2.50 2.83
CA TYR A 96 -17.71 -2.83 2.34
C TYR A 96 -17.03 -1.67 1.61
N ALA A 97 -17.72 -1.06 0.63
CA ALA A 97 -17.16 0.03 -0.15
C ALA A 97 -16.83 1.25 0.73
N THR A 98 -17.74 1.58 1.65
CA THR A 98 -17.57 2.71 2.57
C THR A 98 -16.43 2.46 3.55
N ALA A 99 -16.31 1.25 4.11
CA ALA A 99 -15.19 0.89 4.99
C ALA A 99 -13.84 0.88 4.25
N LEU A 100 -13.80 0.40 3.00
CA LEU A 100 -12.60 0.39 2.17
C LEU A 100 -12.13 1.82 1.88
N GLN A 101 -13.03 2.68 1.43
CA GLN A 101 -12.77 4.09 1.18
C GLN A 101 -12.24 4.80 2.43
N PHE A 102 -12.90 4.64 3.57
CA PHE A 102 -12.46 5.22 4.85
C PHE A 102 -11.04 4.81 5.20
N ARG A 103 -10.78 3.50 5.16
CA ARG A 103 -9.47 2.96 5.50
C ARG A 103 -8.39 3.54 4.60
N LEU A 104 -8.61 3.56 3.29
CA LEU A 104 -7.64 4.07 2.32
C LEU A 104 -7.40 5.58 2.50
N LEU A 105 -8.45 6.38 2.62
CA LEU A 105 -8.32 7.82 2.86
C LEU A 105 -7.55 8.10 4.17
N ARG A 106 -7.86 7.40 5.26
CA ARG A 106 -7.15 7.58 6.53
C ARG A 106 -5.68 7.18 6.44
N GLN A 107 -5.38 6.08 5.76
CA GLN A 107 -4.01 5.60 5.56
C GLN A 107 -3.15 6.59 4.76
N HIS A 108 -3.76 7.36 3.87
CA HIS A 108 -3.10 8.39 3.06
C HIS A 108 -3.16 9.80 3.66
N GLY A 109 -3.68 9.95 4.89
CA GLY A 109 -3.61 11.19 5.66
C GLY A 109 -4.72 12.21 5.36
N TYR A 110 -5.81 11.79 4.71
CA TYR A 110 -6.98 12.65 4.53
C TYR A 110 -7.72 12.85 5.86
N ASP A 111 -8.20 14.07 6.08
CA ASP A 111 -8.99 14.40 7.27
C ASP A 111 -10.44 13.93 7.07
N ILE A 112 -10.74 12.76 7.61
CA ILE A 112 -12.07 12.17 7.60
C ILE A 112 -12.59 12.08 9.03
N SER A 113 -13.60 12.89 9.34
CA SER A 113 -14.16 12.94 10.70
C SER A 113 -14.88 11.63 11.05
N ALA A 114 -14.69 11.15 12.29
CA ALA A 114 -15.48 10.04 12.82
C ALA A 114 -16.99 10.39 12.89
N GLY A 115 -17.33 11.69 12.94
CA GLY A 115 -18.70 12.20 12.99
C GLY A 115 -19.49 12.01 11.69
N GLN A 116 -18.84 11.93 10.52
CA GLN A 116 -19.50 11.54 9.27
C GLN A 116 -20.06 10.10 9.32
N TRP A 117 -19.62 9.28 10.28
CA TRP A 117 -20.13 7.93 10.54
C TRP A 117 -21.30 7.91 11.54
N GLN A 118 -21.41 8.91 12.41
CA GLN A 118 -22.44 8.97 13.45
C GLN A 118 -23.80 9.46 12.95
N VAL A 119 -23.87 10.19 11.83
CA VAL A 119 -25.16 10.68 11.28
C VAL A 119 -25.94 9.59 10.53
N LEU A 120 -25.34 8.41 10.29
CA LEU A 120 -25.99 7.28 9.58
C LEU A 120 -26.19 6.03 10.46
N GLY A 121 -25.86 6.13 11.76
CA GLY A 121 -25.99 5.04 12.74
C GLY A 121 -27.10 5.26 13.77
N THR A 122 -28.03 6.18 13.54
CA THR A 122 -29.20 6.34 14.42
C THR A 122 -30.36 5.54 13.86
N ILE A 123 -30.63 4.41 14.52
CA ILE A 123 -31.92 3.70 14.50
C ILE A 123 -33.01 4.67 14.96
#